data_AF-A0A387FWI5-F1
#
_entry.id   AF-A0A387FWI5-F1
#
_cell.length_a   1.000
_cell.length_b   1.000
_cell.length_c   1.000
_cell.angle_alpha   90.00
_cell.angle_beta   90.00
_cell.angle_gamma   90.00
#
_symmetry.space_group_name_H-M   'P 1'
#
loop_
_entity.id
_entity.type
_entity.pdbx_description
1 polymer ?
#
loop_
_entity_poly.entity_id
_entity_poly.type
_entity_poly.pdbx_seq_one_letter_code
_entity_poly.pdbx_strand_id
1 'polypeptide(L)'
;MIRATLASCVLSGLITAVSLLAPSTASAAQMQPCAREGEICRLPYPAEVVYGAEGYTTSRFINRPSVPCSNDVFGDPAPGVHKSCYIVSRDRGGDGDNGYRGDDGDGGDRRYGHRPAHWRPCASENGFCDFDGRKRVRYGAEGRFTEDVFEDGVDCDNDTFGDPAPGIPKRCYIQD
;
A
#
# COMPACT_ATOMS: atom_id res chain seq x y z
N MET A 1 -56.38 54.71 4.83
CA MET A 1 -55.92 55.18 3.51
C MET A 1 -54.47 55.63 3.73
N ILE A 2 -53.38 55.09 3.20
CA ILE A 2 -53.05 54.52 1.88
C ILE A 2 -51.91 53.48 2.06
N ARG A 3 -51.94 52.41 1.26
CA ARG A 3 -50.85 51.42 1.03
C ARG A 3 -49.84 51.99 0.02
N ALA A 4 -48.54 51.64 0.11
CA ALA A 4 -47.54 51.46 -0.98
C ALA A 4 -46.11 51.70 -0.43
N THR A 5 -45.00 51.07 -0.82
CA THR A 5 -44.61 49.92 -1.67
C THR A 5 -43.10 49.70 -1.42
N LEU A 6 -42.62 48.47 -1.62
CA LEU A 6 -41.21 48.05 -1.56
C LEU A 6 -40.29 48.88 -2.48
N ALA A 7 -39.07 49.17 -2.02
CA ALA A 7 -37.95 49.57 -2.87
C ALA A 7 -36.74 48.66 -2.60
N SER A 8 -36.50 47.76 -3.54
CA SER A 8 -35.30 46.94 -3.65
C SER A 8 -34.13 47.82 -4.11
N CYS A 9 -32.99 47.75 -3.43
CA CYS A 9 -31.71 48.29 -3.92
C CYS A 9 -30.61 47.29 -3.58
N VAL A 10 -30.38 46.38 -4.52
CA VAL A 10 -29.14 45.61 -4.64
C VAL A 10 -28.03 46.56 -5.05
N LEU A 11 -27.01 46.73 -4.20
CA LEU A 11 -25.67 47.18 -4.61
C LEU A 11 -24.61 46.38 -3.85
N SER A 12 -24.26 45.28 -4.49
CA SER A 12 -22.96 44.61 -4.58
C SER A 12 -21.79 45.29 -3.85
N GLY A 13 -21.50 44.86 -2.63
CA GLY A 13 -20.18 45.05 -2.02
C GLY A 13 -19.20 44.07 -2.66
N LEU A 14 -18.19 44.59 -3.36
CA LEU A 14 -17.07 43.80 -3.89
C LEU A 14 -16.31 43.14 -2.73
N ILE A 15 -16.55 41.86 -2.53
CA ILE A 15 -15.65 40.99 -1.77
C ILE A 15 -14.52 40.66 -2.73
N THR A 16 -13.39 41.37 -2.65
CA THR A 16 -12.15 40.90 -3.27
C THR A 16 -11.71 39.67 -2.49
N ALA A 17 -12.22 38.50 -2.89
CA ALA A 17 -11.66 37.23 -2.48
C ALA A 17 -10.23 37.17 -3.02
N VAL A 18 -9.27 37.53 -2.17
CA VAL A 18 -7.87 37.16 -2.40
C VAL A 18 -7.86 35.64 -2.28
N SER A 19 -8.00 34.97 -3.43
CA SER A 19 -7.80 33.54 -3.55
C SER A 19 -6.36 33.24 -3.15
N LEU A 20 -6.18 32.80 -1.91
CA LEU A 20 -4.96 32.16 -1.45
C LEU A 20 -4.80 30.89 -2.29
N LEU A 21 -3.96 30.96 -3.33
CA LEU A 21 -3.37 29.78 -3.93
C LEU A 21 -2.46 29.16 -2.85
N ALA A 22 -3.02 28.27 -2.03
CA ALA A 22 -2.21 27.39 -1.21
C ALA A 22 -1.50 26.41 -2.15
N PRO A 23 -0.16 26.41 -2.23
CA PRO A 23 0.55 25.41 -2.99
C PRO A 23 0.68 24.11 -2.18
N SER A 24 0.70 23.02 -2.94
CA SER A 24 1.18 21.69 -2.56
C SER A 24 0.21 20.86 -1.70
N THR A 25 -0.61 20.07 -2.39
CA THR A 25 -1.06 18.77 -1.87
C THR A 25 0.19 17.93 -1.58
N ALA A 26 0.68 17.95 -0.34
CA ALA A 26 1.58 16.91 0.13
C ALA A 26 0.80 15.59 0.08
N SER A 27 1.23 14.66 -0.78
CA SER A 27 0.67 13.31 -0.81
C SER A 27 1.06 12.63 0.49
N ALA A 28 0.19 12.69 1.50
CA ALA A 28 0.35 11.88 2.70
C ALA A 28 0.18 10.43 2.28
N ALA A 29 1.26 9.64 2.34
CA ALA A 29 1.21 8.21 2.08
C ALA A 29 0.05 7.59 2.89
N GLN A 30 -0.82 6.84 2.23
CA GLN A 30 -1.97 6.24 2.90
C GLN A 30 -1.51 5.16 3.89
N MET A 31 -1.55 5.49 5.19
CA MET A 31 -1.21 4.56 6.28
C MET A 31 -2.45 3.81 6.77
N GLN A 32 -2.49 2.50 6.55
CA GLN A 32 -3.57 1.63 7.01
C GLN A 32 -3.20 1.00 8.36
N PRO A 33 -3.94 1.23 9.46
CA PRO A 33 -3.67 0.55 10.73
C PRO A 33 -3.80 -0.96 10.59
N CYS A 34 -2.86 -1.71 11.19
CA CYS A 34 -2.87 -3.18 11.15
C CYS A 34 -2.75 -3.87 12.51
N ALA A 35 -2.15 -3.25 13.52
CA ALA A 35 -1.99 -3.84 14.85
C ALA A 35 -1.69 -2.78 15.92
N ARG A 36 -2.13 -3.02 17.16
CA ARG A 36 -1.64 -2.28 18.33
C ARG A 36 -0.30 -2.84 18.81
N GLU A 37 0.44 -2.08 19.61
CA GLU A 37 1.68 -2.56 20.25
C GLU A 37 1.42 -3.88 21.02
N GLY A 38 2.27 -4.88 20.75
CA GLY A 38 2.16 -6.23 21.28
C GLY A 38 1.30 -7.21 20.45
N GLU A 39 0.54 -6.72 19.47
CA GLU A 39 -0.25 -7.56 18.55
C GLU A 39 0.57 -7.96 17.30
N ILE A 40 0.00 -8.85 16.48
CA ILE A 40 0.59 -9.26 15.20
C ILE A 40 -0.05 -8.47 14.05
N CYS A 41 0.75 -7.70 13.33
CA CYS A 41 0.36 -7.09 12.07
C CYS A 41 0.42 -8.16 10.96
N ARG A 42 -0.73 -8.48 10.36
CA ARG A 42 -0.81 -9.39 9.21
C ARG A 42 -0.70 -8.60 7.91
N LEU A 43 0.16 -9.07 7.03
CA LEU A 43 0.52 -8.37 5.80
C LEU A 43 -0.14 -9.09 4.62
N PRO A 44 -1.04 -8.41 3.87
CA PRO A 44 -1.65 -8.99 2.68
C PRO A 44 -0.64 -9.18 1.54
N TYR A 45 0.44 -8.40 1.57
CA TYR A 45 1.57 -8.44 0.67
C TYR A 45 2.82 -7.91 1.41
N PRO A 46 4.04 -8.19 0.94
CA PRO A 46 5.24 -7.56 1.47
C PRO A 46 5.12 -6.04 1.45
N ALA A 47 5.23 -5.41 2.62
CA ALA A 47 4.97 -3.99 2.75
C ALA A 47 5.93 -3.34 3.74
N GLU A 48 6.03 -2.02 3.62
CA GLU A 48 6.62 -1.21 4.67
C GLU A 48 5.62 -1.09 5.83
N VAL A 49 6.09 -1.50 7.00
CA VAL A 49 5.34 -1.39 8.26
C VAL A 49 5.97 -0.28 9.06
N VAL A 50 5.16 0.70 9.42
CA VAL A 50 5.52 1.83 10.26
C VAL A 50 5.03 1.54 11.67
N TYR A 51 5.90 1.75 12.65
CA TYR A 51 5.62 1.58 14.07
C TYR A 51 5.90 2.89 14.80
N GLY A 52 4.96 3.38 15.59
CA GLY A 52 5.15 4.63 16.34
C GLY A 52 3.88 5.24 16.88
N ALA A 53 4.02 6.45 17.43
CA ALA A 53 2.95 7.25 18.00
C ALA A 53 3.29 8.75 17.94
N GLU A 54 2.27 9.61 17.85
CA GLU A 54 2.42 11.07 17.97
C GLU A 54 3.47 11.70 17.03
N GLY A 55 3.69 11.10 15.85
CA GLY A 55 4.68 11.55 14.87
C GLY A 55 6.10 11.01 15.07
N TYR A 56 6.36 10.31 16.17
CA TYR A 56 7.61 9.59 16.40
C TYR A 56 7.48 8.16 15.87
N THR A 57 8.09 7.89 14.72
CA THR A 57 7.94 6.61 14.01
C THR A 57 9.27 6.05 13.56
N THR A 58 9.25 4.73 13.36
CA THR A 58 10.29 3.95 12.69
C THR A 58 9.60 3.04 11.69
N SER A 59 10.30 2.62 10.64
CA SER A 59 9.71 1.73 9.63
C SER A 59 10.65 0.60 9.24
N ARG A 60 10.05 -0.52 8.86
CA ARG A 60 10.77 -1.66 8.28
C ARG A 60 9.96 -2.28 7.17
N PHE A 61 10.65 -2.69 6.12
CA PHE A 61 10.04 -3.51 5.09
C PHE A 61 10.00 -4.97 5.52
N ILE A 62 8.83 -5.59 5.42
CA ILE A 62 8.61 -6.95 5.87
C ILE A 62 8.25 -7.82 4.66
N ASN A 63 9.15 -8.75 4.31
CA ASN A 63 8.92 -9.74 3.25
C ASN A 63 8.37 -11.07 3.81
N ARG A 64 7.40 -10.99 4.72
CA ARG A 64 6.77 -12.15 5.38
C ARG A 64 5.29 -11.88 5.58
N PRO A 65 4.44 -12.91 5.76
CA PRO A 65 2.99 -12.73 5.89
C PRO A 65 2.56 -11.98 7.16
N SER A 66 3.45 -11.81 8.14
CA SER A 66 3.16 -11.10 9.37
C SER A 66 4.41 -10.61 10.07
N VAL A 67 4.22 -9.65 10.97
CA VAL A 67 5.26 -9.11 11.84
C VAL A 67 4.70 -8.79 13.24
N PRO A 68 5.44 -9.09 14.33
CA PRO A 68 5.11 -8.60 15.66
C PRO A 68 5.21 -7.07 15.70
N CYS A 69 4.17 -6.41 16.18
CA CYS A 69 4.16 -4.96 16.36
C CYS A 69 4.82 -4.59 17.69
N SER A 70 6.15 -4.57 17.75
CA SER A 70 6.88 -4.38 19.02
C SER A 70 8.23 -3.68 18.88
N ASN A 71 8.72 -3.20 20.03
CA ASN A 71 10.06 -2.62 20.18
C ASN A 71 11.18 -3.58 19.77
N ASP A 72 11.02 -4.89 19.95
CA ASP A 72 12.04 -5.88 19.57
C ASP A 72 12.26 -5.92 18.05
N VAL A 73 11.22 -5.67 17.27
CA VAL A 73 11.29 -5.70 15.81
C VAL A 73 11.73 -4.36 15.24
N PHE A 74 11.19 -3.26 15.78
CA PHE A 74 11.28 -1.93 15.17
C PHE A 74 12.18 -0.95 15.93
N GLY A 75 12.55 -1.25 17.17
CA GLY A 75 13.07 -0.27 18.14
C GLY A 75 11.94 0.50 18.82
N ASP A 76 12.27 1.31 19.83
CA ASP A 76 11.29 2.18 20.51
C ASP A 76 11.42 3.64 20.04
N PRO A 77 10.61 4.09 19.06
CA PRO A 77 10.64 5.47 18.59
C PRO A 77 10.00 6.47 19.57
N ALA A 78 9.11 5.99 20.46
CA ALA A 78 8.32 6.84 21.34
C ALA A 78 8.29 6.24 22.77
N PRO A 79 9.37 6.40 23.56
CA PRO A 79 9.47 5.81 24.88
C PRO A 79 8.36 6.30 25.82
N GLY A 80 7.74 5.37 26.55
CA GLY A 80 6.65 5.69 27.49
C GLY A 80 5.29 5.97 26.85
N VAL A 81 5.19 5.91 25.53
CA VAL A 81 3.93 6.11 24.78
C VAL A 81 3.54 4.80 24.08
N HIS A 82 2.23 4.52 24.07
CA HIS A 82 1.67 3.37 23.35
C HIS A 82 1.77 3.58 21.85
N LYS A 83 2.35 2.60 21.15
CA LYS A 83 2.58 2.66 19.71
C LYS A 83 1.58 1.79 18.96
N SER A 84 1.53 1.98 17.65
CA SER A 84 0.71 1.16 16.76
C SER A 84 1.44 0.94 15.44
N CYS A 85 1.10 -0.16 14.76
CA CYS A 85 1.63 -0.49 13.46
C CYS A 85 0.65 -0.12 12.34
N TYR A 86 1.22 0.40 11.26
CA TYR A 86 0.52 0.79 10.05
C TYR A 86 1.24 0.21 8.84
N ILE A 87 0.47 -0.30 7.87
CA ILE A 87 0.96 -0.69 6.56
C ILE A 87 0.94 0.54 5.67
N VAL A 88 2.05 0.85 5.01
CA VAL A 88 2.09 1.93 4.02
C VAL A 88 1.54 1.41 2.70
N SER A 89 0.36 1.90 2.31
CA SER A 89 -0.15 1.76 0.95
C SER A 89 0.51 2.86 0.12
N ARG A 90 1.44 2.49 -0.78
CA ARG A 90 1.91 3.44 -1.79
C ARG A 90 0.73 3.69 -2.73
N ASP A 91 0.21 4.91 -2.72
CA ASP A 91 -0.83 5.37 -3.64
C ASP A 91 -0.42 5.06 -5.09
N ARG A 92 -0.90 3.94 -5.65
CA ARG A 92 -1.08 3.82 -7.10
C ARG A 92 -2.20 4.80 -7.44
N GLY A 93 -1.84 5.93 -8.03
CA GLY A 93 -2.82 6.86 -8.56
C GLY A 93 -3.74 6.18 -9.58
N GLY A 94 -5.04 6.44 -9.43
CA GLY A 94 -6.04 6.35 -10.50
C GLY A 94 -6.71 4.98 -10.68
N ASP A 95 -7.93 4.83 -10.15
CA ASP A 95 -9.14 4.84 -10.99
C ASP A 95 -10.37 4.76 -10.08
N GLY A 96 -11.14 5.85 -10.05
CA GLY A 96 -12.46 5.86 -9.44
C GLY A 96 -13.50 5.44 -10.46
N ASP A 97 -14.32 4.45 -10.12
CA ASP A 97 -15.67 4.13 -10.61
C ASP A 97 -16.04 2.77 -9.96
N ASN A 98 -17.17 2.44 -9.35
CA ASN A 98 -18.46 3.06 -9.13
C ASN A 98 -19.06 2.40 -7.86
N GLY A 99 -20.00 3.09 -7.21
CA GLY A 99 -20.76 2.52 -6.11
C GLY A 99 -21.56 1.29 -6.53
N TYR A 100 -21.41 0.19 -5.80
CA TYR A 100 -22.43 -0.85 -5.71
C TYR A 100 -22.96 -0.93 -4.29
N ARG A 101 -24.16 -0.37 -4.11
CA ARG A 101 -25.05 -0.68 -3.01
C ARG A 101 -25.54 -2.11 -3.23
N GLY A 102 -25.02 -3.06 -2.46
CA GLY A 102 -25.47 -4.44 -2.42
C GLY A 102 -25.83 -4.80 -0.98
N ASP A 103 -27.06 -4.50 -0.60
CA ASP A 103 -27.75 -5.14 0.52
C ASP A 103 -28.27 -6.46 -0.03
N ASP A 104 -27.71 -7.59 0.40
CA ASP A 104 -28.37 -8.91 0.45
C ASP A 104 -27.44 -9.86 1.20
N GLY A 105 -27.93 -10.35 2.35
CA GLY A 105 -27.17 -11.19 3.27
C GLY A 105 -27.00 -12.62 2.78
N ASP A 106 -25.80 -13.16 3.00
CA ASP A 106 -25.60 -14.61 3.16
C ASP A 106 -24.34 -14.86 4.02
N GLY A 107 -24.44 -15.81 4.93
CA GLY A 107 -23.44 -16.09 5.96
C GLY A 107 -22.22 -16.81 5.40
N GLY A 108 -21.07 -16.13 5.38
CA GLY A 108 -19.77 -16.72 5.11
C GLY A 108 -18.76 -16.36 6.21
N ASP A 109 -18.20 -17.39 6.82
CA ASP A 109 -16.99 -17.35 7.67
C ASP A 109 -15.93 -16.40 7.08
N ARG A 110 -15.68 -15.27 7.77
CA ARG A 110 -14.61 -14.32 7.45
C ARG A 110 -13.28 -14.74 8.08
N ARG A 111 -12.84 -15.97 7.84
CA ARG A 111 -11.44 -16.37 7.99
C ARG A 111 -10.63 -15.63 6.94
N TYR A 112 -10.01 -14.54 7.37
CA TYR A 112 -8.81 -13.91 6.80
C TYR A 112 -8.68 -14.05 5.29
N GLY A 113 -9.08 -13.00 4.57
CA GLY A 113 -8.97 -12.85 3.13
C GLY A 113 -7.55 -12.96 2.60
N HIS A 114 -7.05 -14.18 2.51
CA HIS A 114 -5.91 -14.54 1.67
C HIS A 114 -6.44 -14.62 0.24
N ARG A 115 -6.56 -13.47 -0.41
CA ARG A 115 -6.58 -13.46 -1.88
C ARG A 115 -5.25 -14.09 -2.31
N PRO A 116 -5.25 -15.20 -3.05
CA PRO A 116 -4.01 -15.81 -3.51
C PRO A 116 -3.22 -14.75 -4.28
N ALA A 117 -1.93 -14.64 -3.95
CA ALA A 117 -1.00 -13.73 -4.60
C ALA A 117 -1.13 -13.82 -6.13
N HIS A 118 -1.45 -12.70 -6.79
CA HIS A 118 -1.50 -12.66 -8.24
C HIS A 118 -0.09 -12.50 -8.79
N TRP A 119 0.38 -13.52 -9.51
CA TRP A 119 1.71 -13.57 -10.11
C TRP A 119 1.63 -13.31 -11.60
N ARG A 120 2.18 -12.18 -12.04
CA ARG A 120 2.23 -11.80 -13.45
C ARG A 120 3.60 -12.18 -14.05
N PRO A 121 3.65 -12.87 -15.21
CA PRO A 121 4.93 -13.15 -15.87
C PRO A 121 5.62 -11.84 -16.27
N CYS A 122 6.93 -11.80 -16.10
CA CYS A 122 7.74 -10.60 -16.30
C CYS A 122 8.82 -10.78 -17.35
N ALA A 123 9.71 -11.77 -17.17
CA ALA A 123 10.81 -12.07 -18.10
C ALA A 123 11.08 -13.56 -18.15
N SER A 124 11.48 -14.07 -19.33
CA SER A 124 12.04 -15.44 -19.46
C SER A 124 13.42 -15.51 -18.81
N GLU A 125 13.91 -16.73 -18.54
CA GLU A 125 15.28 -16.96 -18.05
C GLU A 125 16.33 -16.23 -18.91
N ASN A 126 17.29 -15.58 -18.24
CA ASN A 126 18.31 -14.68 -18.77
C ASN A 126 17.78 -13.36 -19.37
N GLY A 127 16.51 -13.02 -19.15
CA GLY A 127 15.95 -11.71 -19.46
C GLY A 127 16.01 -10.76 -18.26
N PHE A 128 15.81 -9.46 -18.50
CA PHE A 128 15.63 -8.48 -17.42
C PHE A 128 14.14 -8.29 -17.12
N CYS A 129 13.77 -8.41 -15.85
CA CYS A 129 12.42 -8.17 -15.38
C CYS A 129 12.32 -6.72 -14.89
N ASP A 130 11.82 -5.83 -15.75
CA ASP A 130 11.67 -4.40 -15.46
C ASP A 130 10.35 -4.11 -14.72
N PHE A 131 10.44 -3.37 -13.63
CA PHE A 131 9.29 -2.87 -12.86
C PHE A 131 9.73 -1.70 -12.00
N ASP A 132 8.83 -0.76 -11.74
CA ASP A 132 9.11 0.34 -10.81
C ASP A 132 8.84 -0.02 -9.35
N GLY A 133 9.72 0.48 -8.49
CA GLY A 133 9.63 0.34 -7.06
C GLY A 133 9.89 -1.07 -6.57
N ARG A 134 9.49 -1.35 -5.32
CA ARG A 134 9.78 -2.64 -4.68
C ARG A 134 8.73 -3.67 -5.05
N LYS A 135 9.16 -4.78 -5.65
CA LYS A 135 8.30 -5.91 -6.01
C LYS A 135 8.85 -7.21 -5.47
N ARG A 136 7.95 -8.11 -5.12
CA ARG A 136 8.31 -9.51 -4.91
C ARG A 136 8.39 -10.18 -6.27
N VAL A 137 9.51 -10.83 -6.53
CA VAL A 137 9.79 -11.54 -7.76
C VAL A 137 10.02 -13.00 -7.42
N ARG A 138 9.39 -13.90 -8.17
CA ARG A 138 9.69 -15.32 -8.13
C ARG A 138 10.29 -15.77 -9.43
N TYR A 139 11.28 -16.64 -9.35
CA TYR A 139 11.98 -17.26 -10.47
C TYR A 139 11.81 -18.77 -10.38
N GLY A 140 11.41 -19.42 -11.48
CA GLY A 140 11.23 -20.86 -11.47
C GLY A 140 10.31 -21.41 -12.57
N ALA A 141 9.98 -22.69 -12.44
CA ALA A 141 9.15 -23.44 -13.37
C ALA A 141 8.46 -24.61 -12.65
N GLU A 142 7.34 -25.10 -13.20
CA GLU A 142 6.64 -26.32 -12.75
C GLU A 142 6.37 -26.38 -11.24
N GLY A 143 6.00 -25.25 -10.63
CA GLY A 143 5.69 -25.17 -9.20
C GLY A 143 6.90 -25.05 -8.28
N ARG A 144 8.12 -25.06 -8.81
CA ARG A 144 9.38 -24.89 -8.07
C ARG A 144 9.90 -23.49 -8.29
N PHE A 145 9.92 -22.67 -7.23
CA PHE A 145 10.28 -21.26 -7.31
C PHE A 145 11.20 -20.83 -6.15
N THR A 146 12.17 -19.97 -6.47
CA THR A 146 12.85 -19.11 -5.50
C THR A 146 12.22 -17.73 -5.57
N GLU A 147 12.06 -17.05 -4.44
CA GLU A 147 11.33 -15.78 -4.37
C GLU A 147 12.10 -14.78 -3.51
N ASP A 148 12.26 -13.55 -3.99
CA ASP A 148 12.88 -12.47 -3.23
C ASP A 148 12.26 -11.10 -3.60
N VAL A 149 12.72 -10.02 -2.98
CA VAL A 149 12.23 -8.65 -3.23
C VAL A 149 13.35 -7.80 -3.80
N PHE A 150 13.05 -7.18 -4.93
CA PHE A 150 13.96 -6.31 -5.66
C PHE A 150 13.32 -4.94 -5.85
N GLU A 151 14.13 -3.95 -6.22
CA GLU A 151 13.72 -2.57 -6.48
C GLU A 151 14.16 -2.19 -7.89
N ASP A 152 13.26 -1.58 -8.65
CA ASP A 152 13.52 -1.04 -10.00
C ASP A 152 14.04 -2.07 -11.03
N GLY A 153 13.64 -3.33 -10.84
CA GLY A 153 13.93 -4.45 -11.74
C GLY A 153 14.87 -5.51 -11.17
N VAL A 154 15.07 -6.59 -11.93
CA VAL A 154 15.98 -7.69 -11.57
C VAL A 154 16.36 -8.55 -12.78
N ASP A 155 17.60 -9.05 -12.82
CA ASP A 155 18.04 -10.07 -13.77
C ASP A 155 17.38 -11.43 -13.47
N CYS A 156 16.73 -12.00 -14.48
CA CYS A 156 15.95 -13.23 -14.35
C CYS A 156 16.80 -14.49 -14.56
N ASP A 157 17.78 -14.73 -13.69
CA ASP A 157 18.77 -15.79 -13.88
C ASP A 157 19.12 -16.58 -12.60
N ASN A 158 19.92 -17.62 -12.80
CA ASN A 158 20.39 -18.50 -11.73
C ASN A 158 21.42 -17.83 -10.82
N ASP A 159 22.10 -16.77 -11.28
CA ASP A 159 23.10 -16.07 -10.46
C ASP A 159 22.39 -15.22 -9.39
N THR A 160 21.23 -14.65 -9.73
CA THR A 160 20.43 -13.82 -8.83
C THR A 160 19.58 -14.66 -7.86
N PHE A 161 18.97 -15.75 -8.35
CA PHE A 161 17.97 -16.52 -7.58
C PHE A 161 18.41 -17.94 -7.19
N GLY A 162 19.55 -18.42 -7.68
CA GLY A 162 19.85 -19.86 -7.73
C GLY A 162 18.97 -20.60 -8.75
N ASP A 163 19.17 -21.93 -8.87
CA ASP A 163 18.39 -22.77 -9.80
C ASP A 163 17.33 -23.63 -9.06
N PRO A 164 16.09 -23.15 -8.93
CA PRO A 164 15.02 -23.90 -8.27
C PRO A 164 14.51 -25.08 -9.09
N ALA A 165 14.73 -25.11 -10.41
CA ALA A 165 14.23 -26.12 -11.33
C ALA A 165 15.29 -26.51 -12.39
N PRO A 166 16.31 -27.30 -12.00
CA PRO A 166 17.43 -27.64 -12.89
C PRO A 166 17.00 -28.38 -14.15
N GLY A 167 17.55 -27.98 -15.29
CA GLY A 167 17.27 -28.56 -16.60
C GLY A 167 15.93 -28.13 -17.22
N ILE A 168 15.16 -27.27 -16.54
CA ILE A 168 13.87 -26.75 -17.02
C ILE A 168 14.02 -25.25 -17.28
N PRO A 169 13.54 -24.73 -18.43
CA PRO A 169 13.52 -23.29 -18.69
C PRO A 169 12.66 -22.57 -17.66
N LYS A 170 13.24 -21.57 -16.99
CA LYS A 170 12.56 -20.81 -15.93
C LYS A 170 12.03 -19.48 -16.43
N ARG A 171 11.21 -18.84 -15.59
CA ARG A 171 10.63 -17.52 -15.85
C ARG A 171 10.47 -16.76 -14.55
N CYS A 172 10.62 -15.44 -14.62
CA CYS A 172 10.32 -14.52 -13.53
C CYS A 172 8.87 -14.08 -13.58
N TYR A 173 8.29 -13.93 -12.39
CA TYR A 173 6.97 -13.40 -12.18
C TYR A 173 7.01 -12.37 -11.06
N ILE A 174 6.29 -11.26 -11.21
CA ILE A 174 6.13 -10.28 -10.15
C ILE A 174 4.78 -10.44 -9.46
N GLN A 175 4.73 -10.15 -8.16
CA GLN A 175 3.50 -10.11 -7.38
C GLN A 175 2.90 -8.69 -7.45
N ASP A 176 1.62 -8.61 -7.84
CA ASP A 176 0.84 -7.36 -7.90
C ASP A 176 -0.15 -7.18 -6.75
#